data_AF-A0A026W7P5-F1
#
_entry.id   AF-A0A026W7P5-F1
#
_cell.length_a   1.000
_cell.length_b   1.000
_cell.length_c   1.000
_cell.angle_alpha   90.00
_cell.angle_beta   90.00
_cell.angle_gamma   90.00
#
_symmetry.space_group_name_H-M   'P 1'
#
loop_
_entity.id
_entity.type
_entity.pdbx_description
1 polymer ?
#
loop_
_entity_poly.entity_id
_entity_poly.type
_entity_poly.pdbx_seq_one_letter_code
_entity_poly.pdbx_strand_id
1 'polypeptide(L)'
;MLDLENGVRALFKPRWYSRNAIIRGPVYQGKDRHNAEVVAFHLSSLLALRRVPLAVVRKLDLMEEIHNRATPELYATMYQEGNDTCLYGVCHYCSPADPVCGTGNMLEGALIFWLPRYLKLVKHRHPWQRTYKKNKLAAWEVNEAYCDKAYSPQSSNRLLDLIDTAIFDFLMDNGDRHHYELAQSNFHNPAVLLIDNGKSLGNPDVDHLDILAPLYQCCMIHKTTWDRLRLFSGGSLSAALSRLLEHEAEMSNVAPLITVEHLSAMDRRLLTIYGVVESCLKKEKYASNVILDHR
;
A
#
# COMPACT_ATOMS: atom_id res chain seq x y z
N MET A 1 10.69 15.31 -2.17
CA MET A 1 11.79 14.62 -1.46
C MET A 1 12.27 15.57 -0.39
N LEU A 2 12.57 15.07 0.81
CA LEU A 2 13.18 15.82 1.88
C LEU A 2 14.54 15.20 2.20
N ASP A 3 15.56 16.04 2.27
CA ASP A 3 16.87 15.68 2.85
C ASP A 3 16.85 16.15 4.31
N LEU A 4 16.79 15.19 5.23
CA LEU A 4 16.80 15.43 6.67
C LEU A 4 18.23 15.55 7.18
N GLU A 5 18.38 15.96 8.43
CA GLU A 5 19.66 15.97 9.12
C GLU A 5 20.35 14.59 9.06
N ASN A 6 21.68 14.59 9.12
CA ASN A 6 22.52 13.39 9.06
C ASN A 6 22.41 12.59 7.73
N GLY A 7 21.93 13.21 6.66
CA GLY A 7 21.92 12.62 5.31
C GLY A 7 20.81 11.57 5.10
N VAL A 8 19.85 11.50 6.01
CA VAL A 8 18.65 10.68 5.86
C VAL A 8 17.74 11.31 4.81
N ARG A 9 17.22 10.50 3.88
CA ARG A 9 16.28 10.97 2.86
C ARG A 9 14.91 10.39 3.13
N ALA A 10 13.87 11.17 2.84
CA ALA A 10 12.49 10.72 2.92
C ALA A 10 11.65 11.30 1.79
N LEU A 11 10.68 10.52 1.33
CA LEU A 11 9.56 11.02 0.55
C LEU A 11 8.54 11.66 1.48
N PHE A 12 7.92 12.74 1.05
CA PHE A 12 6.77 13.32 1.72
C PHE A 12 5.59 13.27 0.76
N LYS A 13 4.54 12.52 1.13
CA LYS A 13 3.26 12.51 0.40
C LYS A 13 2.26 13.36 1.18
N PRO A 14 1.79 14.50 0.65
CA PRO A 14 0.93 15.40 1.39
C PRO A 14 -0.50 14.86 1.49
N ARG A 15 -1.25 15.37 2.46
CA ARG A 15 -2.67 15.09 2.60
C ARG A 15 -3.48 15.73 1.48
N TRP A 16 -4.03 14.89 0.59
CA TRP A 16 -4.94 15.33 -0.47
C TRP A 16 -6.43 15.28 -0.08
N TYR A 17 -6.80 14.37 0.82
CA TYR A 17 -8.20 14.10 1.15
C TYR A 17 -8.47 14.19 2.65
N SER A 18 -9.73 14.39 3.02
CA SER A 18 -10.19 14.14 4.39
C SER A 18 -10.20 12.63 4.68
N ARG A 19 -10.17 12.25 5.96
CA ARG A 19 -10.21 10.82 6.37
C ARG A 19 -11.48 10.10 5.93
N ASN A 20 -12.59 10.83 5.81
CA ASN A 20 -13.89 10.29 5.44
C ASN A 20 -14.18 10.39 3.93
N ALA A 21 -13.19 10.78 3.11
CA ALA A 21 -13.37 10.92 1.68
C ALA A 21 -13.57 9.53 1.03
N ILE A 22 -14.69 9.36 0.34
CA ILE A 22 -15.00 8.14 -0.40
C ILE A 22 -14.57 8.33 -1.86
N ILE A 23 -13.64 7.50 -2.33
CA ILE A 23 -13.21 7.52 -3.73
C ILE A 23 -14.07 6.54 -4.51
N ARG A 24 -14.81 7.08 -5.50
CA ARG A 24 -15.68 6.32 -6.40
C ARG A 24 -15.01 6.11 -7.75
N GLY A 25 -15.48 5.09 -8.47
CA GLY A 25 -15.00 4.69 -9.80
C GLY A 25 -14.01 3.53 -9.72
N PRO A 26 -13.09 3.38 -10.70
CA PRO A 26 -12.12 2.27 -10.67
C PRO A 26 -11.27 2.29 -9.40
N VAL A 27 -10.92 1.12 -8.89
CA VAL A 27 -10.17 0.95 -7.63
C VAL A 27 -8.84 1.71 -7.56
N TYR A 28 -8.23 2.05 -8.69
CA TYR A 28 -6.98 2.82 -8.80
C TYR A 28 -7.19 4.34 -8.96
N GLN A 29 -8.44 4.81 -8.89
CA GLN A 29 -8.80 6.22 -9.04
C GLN A 29 -8.35 7.06 -7.84
N GLY A 30 -8.22 8.37 -8.06
CA GLY A 30 -7.85 9.34 -7.04
C GLY A 30 -6.35 9.52 -6.93
N LYS A 31 -5.95 10.34 -5.95
CA LYS A 31 -4.55 10.63 -5.62
C LYS A 31 -4.08 9.70 -4.51
N ASP A 32 -2.77 9.62 -4.33
CA ASP A 32 -2.20 8.90 -3.20
C ASP A 32 -2.66 9.53 -1.88
N ARG A 33 -3.16 8.69 -0.99
CA ARG A 33 -3.52 9.05 0.38
C ARG A 33 -2.32 8.81 1.28
N HIS A 34 -1.88 9.87 1.95
CA HIS A 34 -0.74 9.79 2.86
C HIS A 34 -1.01 8.84 4.03
N ASN A 35 -2.23 8.86 4.60
CA ASN A 35 -2.58 7.97 5.71
C ASN A 35 -2.55 6.49 5.30
N ALA A 36 -2.82 6.17 4.04
CA ALA A 36 -2.72 4.80 3.53
C ALA A 36 -1.28 4.26 3.54
N GLU A 37 -0.27 5.11 3.34
CA GLU A 37 1.14 4.69 3.43
C GLU A 37 1.55 4.33 4.87
N VAL A 38 1.07 5.10 5.84
CA VAL A 38 1.33 4.85 7.27
C VAL A 38 0.58 3.60 7.75
N VAL A 39 -0.69 3.46 7.36
CA VAL A 39 -1.49 2.26 7.65
C VAL A 39 -0.84 1.02 7.03
N ALA A 40 -0.35 1.11 5.79
CA ALA A 40 0.36 0.02 5.12
C ALA A 40 1.60 -0.44 5.90
N PHE A 41 2.39 0.50 6.44
CA PHE A 41 3.56 0.19 7.26
C PHE A 41 3.20 -0.59 8.53
N HIS A 42 2.20 -0.10 9.30
CA HIS A 42 1.76 -0.78 10.51
C HIS A 42 1.11 -2.15 10.22
N LEU A 43 0.29 -2.25 9.17
CA LEU A 43 -0.30 -3.52 8.74
C LEU A 43 0.77 -4.52 8.34
N SER A 44 1.78 -4.10 7.57
CA SER A 44 2.88 -4.97 7.14
C SER A 44 3.67 -5.52 8.34
N SER A 45 3.83 -4.69 9.38
CA SER A 45 4.45 -5.08 10.64
C SER A 45 3.57 -6.07 11.42
N LEU A 46 2.27 -5.81 11.53
CA LEU A 46 1.32 -6.73 12.15
C LEU A 46 1.25 -8.08 11.44
N LEU A 47 1.27 -8.11 10.11
CA LEU A 47 1.29 -9.35 9.33
C LEU A 47 2.67 -10.02 9.28
N ALA A 48 3.67 -9.48 9.99
CA ALA A 48 5.06 -9.95 10.00
C ALA A 48 5.72 -10.02 8.61
N LEU A 49 5.14 -9.36 7.61
CA LEU A 49 5.68 -9.25 6.25
C LEU A 49 6.96 -8.41 6.29
N ARG A 50 6.92 -7.24 6.94
CA ARG A 50 8.06 -6.30 7.08
C ARG A 50 8.68 -5.92 5.73
N ARG A 51 7.83 -5.66 4.73
CA ARG A 51 8.23 -5.34 3.33
C ARG A 51 7.86 -3.93 2.89
N VAL A 52 7.23 -3.13 3.75
CA VAL A 52 6.91 -1.72 3.54
C VAL A 52 8.02 -0.86 4.17
N PRO A 53 8.54 0.19 3.49
CA PRO A 53 9.46 1.13 4.11
C PRO A 53 8.88 1.76 5.38
N LEU A 54 9.74 2.26 6.27
CA LEU A 54 9.28 3.00 7.43
C LEU A 54 8.47 4.22 6.96
N ALA A 55 7.25 4.36 7.45
CA ALA A 55 6.37 5.47 7.13
C ALA A 55 5.72 5.98 8.41
N VAL A 56 5.83 7.29 8.64
CA VAL A 56 5.26 8.00 9.79
C VAL A 56 4.41 9.16 9.30
N VAL A 57 3.43 9.58 10.08
CA VAL A 57 2.67 10.80 9.81
C VAL A 57 3.42 11.99 10.41
N ARG A 58 3.49 13.11 9.67
CA ARG A 58 4.11 14.35 10.14
C ARG A 58 3.37 15.56 9.61
N LYS A 59 3.33 16.63 10.42
CA LYS A 59 3.00 17.98 9.97
C LYS A 59 4.29 18.75 9.69
N LEU A 60 4.34 19.42 8.55
CA LEU A 60 5.45 20.28 8.15
C LEU A 60 4.96 21.73 8.12
N ASP A 61 5.74 22.64 8.68
CA ASP A 61 5.56 24.07 8.46
C ASP A 61 6.08 24.42 7.05
N LEU A 62 5.16 24.78 6.16
CA LEU A 62 5.49 25.08 4.76
C LEU A 62 6.37 26.32 4.60
N MET A 63 6.33 27.27 5.54
CA MET A 63 7.15 28.48 5.47
C MET A 63 8.51 28.24 6.09
N GLU A 64 8.55 27.73 7.32
CA GLU A 64 9.78 27.57 8.07
C GLU A 64 10.62 26.38 7.58
N GLU A 65 10.00 25.22 7.35
CA GLU A 65 10.71 23.98 7.01
C GLU A 65 10.90 23.80 5.50
N ILE A 66 9.99 24.32 4.67
CA ILE A 66 9.98 24.07 3.22
C ILE A 66 10.41 25.28 2.41
N HIS A 67 9.67 26.40 2.46
CA HIS A 67 9.88 27.55 1.58
C HIS A 67 11.33 28.04 1.58
N ASN A 68 11.94 28.16 2.77
CA ASN A 68 13.32 28.64 2.94
C ASN A 68 14.40 27.65 2.47
N ARG A 69 14.03 26.41 2.17
CA ARG A 69 14.95 25.31 1.79
C ARG A 69 14.58 24.68 0.44
N ALA A 70 13.52 25.14 -0.20
CA ALA A 70 12.98 24.58 -1.43
C ALA A 70 13.96 24.73 -2.60
N THR A 71 13.94 23.77 -3.52
CA THR A 71 14.62 23.96 -4.80
C THR A 71 13.92 25.06 -5.60
N PRO A 72 14.60 25.74 -6.54
CA PRO A 72 13.99 26.79 -7.35
C PRO A 72 12.69 26.35 -8.05
N GLU A 73 12.63 25.11 -8.53
CA GLU A 73 11.46 24.56 -9.21
C GLU A 73 10.28 24.38 -8.27
N LEU A 74 10.51 23.86 -7.04
CA LEU A 74 9.45 23.71 -6.05
C LEU A 74 8.98 25.08 -5.56
N TYR A 75 9.92 25.98 -5.25
CA TYR A 75 9.65 27.33 -4.77
C TYR A 75 8.74 28.10 -5.73
N ALA A 76 8.99 27.99 -7.04
CA ALA A 76 8.18 28.65 -8.07
C ALA A 76 6.71 28.18 -8.11
N THR A 77 6.37 27.07 -7.45
CA THR A 77 5.00 26.55 -7.35
C THR A 77 4.28 26.91 -6.04
N MET A 78 4.99 27.55 -5.10
CA MET A 78 4.47 27.92 -3.80
C MET A 78 3.85 29.32 -3.86
N TYR A 79 2.73 29.52 -3.18
CA TYR A 79 2.07 30.83 -3.07
C TYR A 79 1.23 30.92 -1.79
N GLN A 80 0.90 32.15 -1.39
CA GLN A 80 0.01 32.42 -0.26
C GLN A 80 -1.43 32.57 -0.74
N GLU A 81 -2.35 31.93 -0.04
CA GLU A 81 -3.80 32.07 -0.22
C GLU A 81 -4.43 32.44 1.13
N GLY A 82 -4.60 33.74 1.37
CA GLY A 82 -5.02 34.25 2.67
C GLY A 82 -3.94 34.03 3.74
N ASN A 83 -4.24 33.20 4.74
CA ASN A 83 -3.31 32.82 5.81
C ASN A 83 -2.65 31.45 5.57
N ASP A 84 -2.98 30.78 4.47
CA ASP A 84 -2.53 29.44 4.16
C ASP A 84 -1.45 29.47 3.07
N THR A 85 -0.43 28.63 3.25
CA THR A 85 0.59 28.39 2.22
C THR A 85 0.15 27.22 1.36
N CYS A 86 0.13 27.43 0.04
CA CYS A 86 -0.22 26.42 -0.95
C CYS A 86 0.96 26.08 -1.85
N LEU A 87 0.97 24.86 -2.38
CA LEU A 87 1.92 24.41 -3.39
C LEU A 87 1.28 23.37 -4.31
N TYR A 88 1.62 23.37 -5.60
CA TYR A 88 1.20 22.33 -6.54
C TYR A 88 2.35 21.45 -7.03
N GLY A 89 3.60 21.87 -6.86
CA GLY A 89 4.79 21.09 -7.20
C GLY A 89 4.98 20.85 -8.71
N VAL A 90 6.03 20.09 -9.04
CA VAL A 90 6.39 19.76 -10.43
C VAL A 90 6.32 18.25 -10.62
N CYS A 91 5.29 17.79 -11.34
CA CYS A 91 5.07 16.39 -11.68
C CYS A 91 4.16 16.28 -12.91
N HIS A 92 4.02 15.06 -13.45
CA HIS A 92 3.24 14.81 -14.67
C HIS A 92 1.76 15.26 -14.58
N TYR A 93 1.18 15.24 -13.38
CA TYR A 93 -0.22 15.61 -13.12
C TYR A 93 -0.37 16.84 -12.19
N CYS A 94 0.71 17.55 -11.92
CA CYS A 94 0.70 18.70 -11.02
C CYS A 94 0.22 19.95 -11.77
N SER A 95 -0.66 20.75 -11.15
CA SER A 95 -1.24 21.93 -11.77
C SER A 95 -1.60 23.00 -10.73
N PRO A 96 -1.47 24.30 -11.04
CA PRO A 96 -1.99 25.37 -10.18
C PRO A 96 -3.49 25.25 -9.87
N ALA A 97 -4.25 24.53 -10.70
CA ALA A 97 -5.68 24.31 -10.49
C ALA A 97 -5.99 23.26 -9.40
N ASP A 98 -4.97 22.55 -8.90
CA ASP A 98 -5.14 21.43 -7.96
C ASP A 98 -4.01 21.39 -6.93
N PRO A 99 -3.83 22.48 -6.16
CA PRO A 99 -2.77 22.62 -5.15
C PRO A 99 -3.09 21.81 -3.89
N VAL A 100 -2.08 21.64 -3.04
CA VAL A 100 -2.28 21.29 -1.63
C VAL A 100 -1.92 22.50 -0.77
N CYS A 101 -2.77 22.80 0.22
CA CYS A 101 -2.59 23.94 1.13
C CYS A 101 -2.44 23.44 2.56
N GLY A 102 -1.49 24.02 3.30
CA GLY A 102 -1.38 23.85 4.74
C GLY A 102 -2.35 24.78 5.46
N THR A 103 -2.92 24.35 6.59
CA THR A 103 -3.78 25.20 7.43
C THR A 103 -2.91 25.95 8.43
N GLY A 104 -2.88 27.28 8.34
CA GLY A 104 -1.94 28.10 9.11
C GLY A 104 -0.49 27.66 8.89
N ASN A 105 -0.12 27.47 7.62
CA ASN A 105 1.17 26.94 7.14
C ASN A 105 1.46 25.46 7.46
N MET A 106 0.68 24.80 8.31
CA MET A 106 0.93 23.40 8.67
C MET A 106 0.32 22.44 7.66
N LEU A 107 1.17 21.68 6.95
CA LEU A 107 0.76 20.64 6.02
C LEU A 107 1.00 19.25 6.61
N GLU A 108 -0.07 18.49 6.80
CA GLU A 108 -0.02 17.08 7.18
C GLU A 108 0.35 16.20 5.98
N GLY A 109 1.17 15.18 6.20
CA GLY A 109 1.50 14.16 5.19
C GLY A 109 2.20 12.95 5.78
N ALA A 110 2.58 12.03 4.91
CA ALA A 110 3.33 10.83 5.27
C ALA A 110 4.79 11.03 4.90
N LEU A 111 5.67 10.86 5.88
CA LEU A 111 7.12 10.85 5.73
C LEU A 111 7.57 9.39 5.59
N ILE A 112 7.99 9.02 4.38
CA ILE A 112 8.37 7.65 4.02
C ILE A 112 9.89 7.61 3.83
N PHE A 113 10.59 6.86 4.69
CA PHE A 113 12.03 6.82 4.68
C PHE A 113 12.56 6.15 3.40
N TRP A 114 13.55 6.80 2.79
CA TRP A 114 14.21 6.28 1.60
C TRP A 114 14.98 5.01 1.93
N LEU A 115 14.91 4.02 1.05
CA LEU A 115 15.68 2.79 1.23
C LEU A 115 17.19 3.08 1.17
N PRO A 116 18.02 2.35 1.95
CA PRO A 116 19.46 2.55 1.95
C PRO A 116 20.06 2.54 0.54
N ARG A 117 21.02 3.45 0.27
CA ARG A 117 21.60 3.65 -1.09
C ARG A 117 22.25 2.40 -1.69
N TYR A 118 22.66 1.44 -0.86
CA TYR A 118 23.24 0.18 -1.32
C TYR A 118 22.18 -0.81 -1.84
N LEU A 119 20.90 -0.63 -1.51
CA LEU A 119 19.79 -1.42 -2.05
C LEU A 119 19.42 -0.88 -3.44
N LYS A 120 19.91 -1.55 -4.49
CA LYS A 120 19.47 -1.28 -5.86
C LYS A 120 18.14 -1.96 -6.11
N LEU A 121 17.13 -1.18 -6.50
CA LEU A 121 15.79 -1.71 -6.76
C LEU A 121 15.63 -2.07 -8.24
N VAL A 122 15.10 -3.26 -8.49
CA VAL A 122 14.72 -3.71 -9.83
C VAL A 122 13.21 -3.80 -9.90
N LYS A 123 12.64 -3.10 -10.88
CA LYS A 123 11.21 -3.04 -11.13
C LYS A 123 10.78 -4.17 -12.06
N HIS A 124 9.74 -4.89 -11.66
CA HIS A 124 9.13 -5.98 -12.43
C HIS A 124 7.66 -5.67 -12.69
N ARG A 125 7.18 -6.08 -13.85
CA ARG A 125 5.75 -6.00 -14.19
C ARG A 125 5.00 -7.05 -13.38
N HIS A 126 3.89 -6.65 -12.74
CA HIS A 126 3.08 -7.56 -11.97
C HIS A 126 2.24 -8.45 -12.91
N PRO A 127 2.27 -9.79 -12.82
CA PRO A 127 1.53 -10.64 -13.78
C PRO A 127 0.02 -10.39 -13.79
N TRP A 128 -0.56 -10.09 -12.62
CA TRP A 128 -1.95 -9.67 -12.47
C TRP A 128 -2.19 -8.16 -12.62
N GLN A 129 -1.31 -7.44 -13.31
CA GLN A 129 -1.54 -6.01 -13.55
C GLN A 129 -2.77 -5.79 -14.44
N ARG A 130 -3.56 -4.76 -14.12
CA ARG A 130 -4.70 -4.31 -14.92
C ARG A 130 -4.25 -3.73 -16.26
N THR A 131 -5.20 -3.54 -17.17
CA THR A 131 -4.93 -2.89 -18.47
C THR A 131 -4.97 -1.37 -18.39
N TYR A 132 -5.64 -0.81 -17.37
CA TYR A 132 -5.95 0.61 -17.21
C TYR A 132 -6.71 1.24 -18.39
N LYS A 133 -7.34 0.40 -19.23
CA LYS A 133 -8.07 0.81 -20.43
C LYS A 133 -9.52 0.42 -20.27
N LYS A 134 -10.41 1.39 -20.45
CA LYS A 134 -11.86 1.15 -20.50
C LYS A 134 -12.15 0.11 -21.58
N ASN A 135 -13.01 -0.86 -21.26
CA ASN A 135 -13.43 -1.95 -22.16
C ASN A 135 -12.31 -2.89 -22.64
N LYS A 136 -11.18 -2.97 -21.93
CA LYS A 136 -10.13 -3.95 -22.23
C LYS A 136 -9.82 -4.77 -20.98
N LEU A 137 -10.18 -6.05 -21.01
CA LEU A 137 -9.83 -7.00 -19.95
C LEU A 137 -8.37 -7.45 -20.12
N ALA A 138 -7.71 -7.72 -18.99
CA ALA A 138 -6.41 -8.36 -18.92
C ALA A 138 -6.53 -9.86 -19.15
N ALA A 139 -5.42 -10.52 -19.50
CA ALA A 139 -5.40 -11.95 -19.75
C ALA A 139 -5.83 -12.79 -18.53
N TRP A 140 -5.49 -12.33 -17.32
CA TRP A 140 -5.86 -12.99 -16.06
C TRP A 140 -7.34 -12.82 -15.70
N GLU A 141 -8.03 -11.81 -16.26
CA GLU A 141 -9.48 -11.59 -16.05
C GLU A 141 -10.35 -12.55 -16.89
N VAL A 142 -9.80 -13.12 -17.96
CA VAL A 142 -10.55 -13.98 -18.90
C VAL A 142 -10.11 -15.45 -18.91
N ASN A 143 -8.97 -15.77 -18.30
CA ASN A 143 -8.42 -17.12 -18.25
C ASN A 143 -8.39 -17.63 -16.81
N GLU A 144 -9.24 -18.61 -16.48
CA GLU A 144 -9.28 -19.22 -15.15
C GLU A 144 -7.98 -19.97 -14.82
N ALA A 145 -7.32 -20.58 -15.83
CA ALA A 145 -6.02 -21.25 -15.70
C ALA A 145 -4.85 -20.28 -16.01
N TYR A 146 -4.97 -19.01 -15.59
CA TYR A 146 -3.92 -18.02 -15.82
C TYR A 146 -2.66 -18.31 -15.01
N CYS A 147 -2.81 -18.76 -13.76
CA CYS A 147 -1.66 -19.00 -12.87
C CYS A 147 -0.67 -20.02 -13.46
N ASP A 148 -1.17 -21.14 -13.99
CA ASP A 148 -0.35 -22.21 -14.60
C ASP A 148 0.50 -21.72 -15.78
N LYS A 149 0.03 -20.69 -16.50
CA LYS A 149 0.76 -20.07 -17.61
C LYS A 149 1.70 -18.96 -17.14
N ALA A 150 1.33 -18.25 -16.07
CA ALA A 150 2.06 -17.10 -15.57
C ALA A 150 3.32 -17.51 -14.79
N TYR A 151 3.33 -18.68 -14.16
CA TYR A 151 4.42 -19.13 -13.30
C TYR A 151 4.80 -20.60 -13.52
N SER A 152 6.11 -20.86 -13.60
CA SER A 152 6.66 -22.21 -13.57
C SER A 152 6.94 -22.66 -12.12
N PRO A 153 6.96 -23.98 -11.82
CA PRO A 153 7.27 -24.51 -10.49
C PRO A 153 8.62 -24.04 -9.92
N GLN A 154 9.58 -23.73 -10.80
CA GLN A 154 10.92 -23.21 -10.44
C GLN A 154 10.90 -21.77 -9.90
N SER A 155 9.75 -21.08 -10.01
CA SER A 155 9.53 -19.71 -9.54
C SER A 155 8.64 -19.64 -8.29
N SER A 156 8.47 -20.76 -7.56
CA SER A 156 7.52 -20.94 -6.45
C SER A 156 7.63 -19.85 -5.37
N ASN A 157 8.84 -19.48 -4.94
CA ASN A 157 9.03 -18.49 -3.89
C ASN A 157 8.54 -17.10 -4.30
N ARG A 158 8.81 -16.69 -5.55
CA ARG A 158 8.31 -15.40 -6.05
C ARG A 158 6.80 -15.39 -6.17
N LEU A 159 6.21 -16.50 -6.61
CA LEU A 159 4.75 -16.60 -6.69
C LEU A 159 4.11 -16.46 -5.30
N LEU A 160 4.66 -17.13 -4.28
CA LEU A 160 4.21 -16.99 -2.90
C LEU A 160 4.33 -15.54 -2.39
N ASP A 161 5.42 -14.84 -2.70
CA ASP A 161 5.56 -13.42 -2.38
C ASP A 161 4.48 -12.54 -3.03
N LEU A 162 4.11 -12.85 -4.28
CA LEU A 162 3.04 -12.11 -4.96
C LEU A 162 1.66 -12.44 -4.38
N ILE A 163 1.45 -13.64 -3.86
CA ILE A 163 0.22 -14.00 -3.16
C ILE A 163 0.14 -13.30 -1.80
N ASP A 164 1.23 -13.26 -1.03
CA ASP A 164 1.34 -12.45 0.20
C ASP A 164 1.03 -10.98 -0.10
N THR A 165 1.57 -10.47 -1.22
CA THR A 165 1.33 -9.10 -1.70
C THR A 165 -0.14 -8.89 -2.06
N ALA A 166 -0.79 -9.82 -2.74
CA ALA A 166 -2.20 -9.74 -3.10
C ALA A 166 -3.12 -9.77 -1.88
N ILE A 167 -2.79 -10.58 -0.87
CA ILE A 167 -3.50 -10.61 0.43
C ILE A 167 -3.37 -9.26 1.12
N PHE A 168 -2.16 -8.71 1.19
CA PHE A 168 -1.89 -7.39 1.76
C PHE A 168 -2.67 -6.28 1.05
N ASP A 169 -2.58 -6.25 -0.28
CA ASP A 169 -3.28 -5.28 -1.12
C ASP A 169 -4.80 -5.42 -0.98
N PHE A 170 -5.33 -6.63 -0.89
CA PHE A 170 -6.77 -6.83 -0.74
C PHE A 170 -7.29 -6.31 0.60
N LEU A 171 -6.59 -6.58 1.72
CA LEU A 171 -6.95 -6.01 3.02
C LEU A 171 -7.04 -4.48 2.96
N MET A 172 -6.06 -3.87 2.28
CA MET A 172 -5.95 -2.42 2.09
C MET A 172 -6.85 -1.85 0.97
N ASP A 173 -7.42 -2.71 0.12
CA ASP A 173 -8.10 -2.38 -1.13
C ASP A 173 -7.23 -1.55 -2.11
N ASN A 174 -5.98 -2.00 -2.28
CA ASN A 174 -5.03 -1.44 -3.24
C ASN A 174 -5.12 -2.15 -4.59
N GLY A 175 -5.91 -1.60 -5.50
CA GLY A 175 -6.05 -2.16 -6.85
C GLY A 175 -5.07 -1.64 -7.89
N ASP A 176 -4.03 -0.90 -7.49
CA ASP A 176 -3.09 -0.23 -8.40
C ASP A 176 -1.67 -0.83 -8.43
N ARG A 177 -1.45 -2.04 -7.89
CA ARG A 177 -0.13 -2.70 -7.94
C ARG A 177 0.16 -3.31 -9.32
N HIS A 178 0.57 -2.46 -10.26
CA HIS A 178 0.94 -2.85 -11.63
C HIS A 178 2.41 -3.24 -11.79
N HIS A 179 3.25 -2.84 -10.84
CA HIS A 179 4.65 -3.27 -10.74
C HIS A 179 4.97 -3.65 -9.31
N TYR A 180 6.05 -4.40 -9.16
CA TYR A 180 6.64 -4.69 -7.87
C TYR A 180 8.16 -4.54 -7.95
N GLU A 181 8.81 -4.33 -6.81
CA GLU A 181 10.25 -4.08 -6.76
C GLU A 181 10.97 -5.11 -5.90
N LEU A 182 12.23 -5.36 -6.25
CA LEU A 182 13.14 -6.25 -5.52
C LEU A 182 14.43 -5.52 -5.20
N ALA A 183 15.00 -5.79 -4.03
CA ALA A 183 16.37 -5.38 -3.71
C ALA A 183 17.37 -6.36 -4.33
N GLN A 184 18.14 -5.92 -5.34
CA GLN A 184 19.12 -6.74 -6.07
C GLN A 184 20.45 -6.94 -5.32
N SER A 185 20.60 -6.40 -4.11
CA SER A 185 21.87 -6.41 -3.37
C SER A 185 22.19 -7.79 -2.79
N ASN A 186 22.95 -8.63 -3.53
CA ASN A 186 23.51 -9.93 -3.09
C ASN A 186 22.57 -10.88 -2.31
N PHE A 187 21.26 -10.67 -2.37
CA PHE A 187 20.27 -11.48 -1.69
C PHE A 187 19.87 -12.64 -2.59
N HIS A 188 19.93 -13.85 -2.07
CA HIS A 188 19.32 -15.00 -2.73
C HIS A 188 17.81 -14.93 -2.52
N ASN A 189 17.03 -14.87 -3.60
CA ASN A 189 15.56 -14.75 -3.58
C ASN A 189 15.03 -13.59 -2.70
N PRO A 190 15.31 -12.32 -3.06
CA PRO A 190 14.80 -11.19 -2.30
C PRO A 190 13.27 -11.16 -2.32
N ALA A 191 12.68 -10.85 -1.17
CA ALA A 191 11.26 -10.67 -1.01
C ALA A 191 10.76 -9.49 -1.86
N VAL A 192 9.51 -9.58 -2.32
CA VAL A 192 8.82 -8.47 -2.98
C VAL A 192 8.62 -7.31 -2.01
N LEU A 193 9.07 -6.12 -2.38
CA LEU A 193 8.87 -4.90 -1.60
C LEU A 193 7.48 -4.33 -1.84
N LEU A 194 6.84 -3.87 -0.76
CA LEU A 194 5.51 -3.26 -0.74
C LEU A 194 5.67 -1.73 -0.69
N ILE A 195 6.15 -1.17 -1.80
CA ILE A 195 6.36 0.28 -1.97
C ILE A 195 5.12 0.87 -2.65
N ASP A 196 4.85 2.16 -2.39
CA ASP A 196 3.77 2.97 -2.95
C ASP A 196 2.37 2.39 -2.71
N ASN A 197 1.89 2.50 -1.47
CA ASN A 197 0.60 1.96 -1.04
C ASN A 197 -0.49 3.04 -0.94
N GLY A 198 -0.21 4.28 -1.34
CA GLY A 198 -1.11 5.43 -1.22
C GLY A 198 -2.45 5.29 -1.96
N LYS A 199 -2.54 4.39 -2.93
CA LYS A 199 -3.79 4.08 -3.66
C LYS A 199 -4.75 3.17 -2.88
N SER A 200 -4.41 2.79 -1.66
CA SER A 200 -5.27 2.00 -0.75
C SER A 200 -6.26 2.86 0.05
N LEU A 201 -7.22 2.25 0.74
CA LEU A 201 -8.24 2.93 1.57
C LEU A 201 -9.14 3.86 0.73
N GLY A 202 -9.55 3.31 -0.42
CA GLY A 202 -10.51 3.83 -1.40
C GLY A 202 -11.86 4.20 -0.84
N ASN A 203 -12.51 3.12 -0.43
CA ASN A 203 -13.91 3.06 -0.11
C ASN A 203 -14.09 1.86 0.85
N PRO A 204 -14.59 2.06 2.08
CA PRO A 204 -14.79 0.96 3.02
C PRO A 204 -16.01 0.09 2.68
N ASP A 205 -16.89 0.54 1.78
CA ASP A 205 -18.16 -0.13 1.46
C ASP A 205 -18.05 -1.13 0.29
N VAL A 206 -16.88 -1.23 -0.33
CA VAL A 206 -16.63 -2.12 -1.49
C VAL A 206 -15.37 -2.95 -1.24
N ASP A 207 -15.43 -4.23 -1.61
CA ASP A 207 -14.30 -5.15 -1.58
C ASP A 207 -14.01 -5.61 -3.01
N HIS A 208 -12.87 -5.21 -3.58
CA HIS A 208 -12.50 -5.57 -4.95
C HIS A 208 -11.85 -6.96 -4.98
N LEU A 209 -12.69 -8.00 -5.10
CA LEU A 209 -12.26 -9.40 -5.03
C LEU A 209 -11.16 -9.76 -6.04
N ASP A 210 -11.13 -9.08 -7.18
CA ASP A 210 -10.14 -9.33 -8.24
C ASP A 210 -8.70 -8.95 -7.84
N ILE A 211 -8.50 -8.18 -6.76
CA ILE A 211 -7.17 -8.01 -6.13
C ILE A 211 -6.63 -9.36 -5.61
N LEU A 212 -7.51 -10.26 -5.13
CA LEU A 212 -7.15 -11.60 -4.68
C LEU A 212 -6.93 -12.62 -5.82
N ALA A 213 -6.95 -12.20 -7.09
CA ALA A 213 -6.74 -13.10 -8.23
C ALA A 213 -5.53 -14.02 -8.10
N PRO A 214 -4.35 -13.56 -7.65
CA PRO A 214 -3.22 -14.45 -7.43
C PRO A 214 -3.55 -15.60 -6.46
N LEU A 215 -4.26 -15.32 -5.36
CA LEU A 215 -4.62 -16.33 -4.36
C LEU A 215 -5.65 -17.33 -4.91
N TYR A 216 -6.77 -16.85 -5.47
CA TYR A 216 -7.85 -17.76 -5.89
C TYR A 216 -7.56 -18.50 -7.20
N GLN A 217 -6.65 -18.00 -8.05
CA GLN A 217 -6.24 -18.69 -9.28
C GLN A 217 -5.11 -19.70 -9.04
N CYS A 218 -4.16 -19.38 -8.15
CA CYS A 218 -3.04 -20.28 -7.86
C CYS A 218 -3.34 -21.27 -6.75
N CYS A 219 -4.37 -21.02 -5.93
CA CYS A 219 -4.78 -21.85 -4.81
C CYS A 219 -3.63 -22.30 -3.89
N MET A 220 -2.72 -21.38 -3.58
CA MET A 220 -1.58 -21.63 -2.70
C MET A 220 -1.36 -20.43 -1.77
N ILE A 221 -0.80 -20.65 -0.58
CA ILE A 221 -0.47 -19.62 0.41
C ILE A 221 0.71 -20.08 1.24
N HIS A 222 1.57 -19.13 1.64
CA HIS A 222 2.68 -19.43 2.52
C HIS A 222 2.16 -19.82 3.92
N LYS A 223 2.69 -20.90 4.51
CA LYS A 223 2.24 -21.39 5.82
C LYS A 223 2.35 -20.31 6.90
N THR A 224 3.46 -19.57 6.93
CA THR A 224 3.63 -18.50 7.93
C THR A 224 2.62 -17.37 7.76
N THR A 225 2.27 -17.01 6.53
CA THR A 225 1.22 -16.02 6.25
C THR A 225 -0.13 -16.56 6.71
N TRP A 226 -0.47 -17.81 6.37
CA TRP A 226 -1.71 -18.44 6.82
C TRP A 226 -1.84 -18.50 8.34
N ASP A 227 -0.81 -18.99 9.03
CA ASP A 227 -0.77 -19.05 10.49
C ASP A 227 -0.92 -17.65 11.10
N ARG A 228 -0.23 -16.65 10.54
CA ARG A 228 -0.29 -15.27 11.01
C ARG A 228 -1.67 -14.64 10.82
N LEU A 229 -2.32 -14.87 9.67
CA LEU A 229 -3.68 -14.40 9.41
C LEU A 229 -4.67 -14.99 10.41
N ARG A 230 -4.55 -16.28 10.76
CA ARG A 230 -5.46 -16.94 11.73
C ARG A 230 -5.39 -16.34 13.14
N LEU A 231 -4.22 -15.84 13.55
CA LEU A 231 -4.07 -15.12 14.83
C LEU A 231 -4.94 -13.86 14.92
N PHE A 232 -5.31 -13.29 13.78
CA PHE A 232 -6.10 -12.07 13.71
C PHE A 232 -7.61 -12.28 13.53
N SER A 233 -8.08 -13.52 13.65
CA SER A 233 -9.50 -13.85 13.60
C SER A 233 -10.30 -13.13 14.71
N GLY A 234 -11.62 -12.97 14.48
CA GLY A 234 -12.54 -12.39 15.46
C GLY A 234 -12.38 -10.88 15.71
N GLY A 235 -11.89 -10.12 14.73
CA GLY A 235 -11.69 -8.65 14.85
C GLY A 235 -10.37 -8.25 15.51
N SER A 236 -9.48 -9.20 15.75
CA SER A 236 -8.18 -8.93 16.35
C SER A 236 -7.25 -8.13 15.41
N LEU A 237 -7.45 -8.22 14.09
CA LEU A 237 -6.69 -7.41 13.11
C LEU A 237 -6.97 -5.92 13.32
N SER A 238 -8.24 -5.52 13.22
CA SER A 238 -8.65 -4.13 13.35
C SER A 238 -8.32 -3.57 14.73
N ALA A 239 -8.56 -4.32 15.80
CA ALA A 239 -8.24 -3.89 17.16
C ALA A 239 -6.73 -3.63 17.36
N ALA A 240 -5.88 -4.52 16.86
CA ALA A 240 -4.42 -4.34 16.95
C ALA A 240 -3.93 -3.17 16.09
N LEU A 241 -4.48 -3.03 14.87
CA LEU A 241 -4.11 -1.95 13.96
C LEU A 241 -4.57 -0.59 14.48
N SER A 242 -5.78 -0.49 15.03
CA SER A 242 -6.32 0.75 15.63
C SER A 242 -5.38 1.28 16.71
N ARG A 243 -4.94 0.42 17.64
CA ARG A 243 -4.04 0.83 18.73
C ARG A 243 -2.69 1.36 18.25
N LEU A 244 -2.11 0.76 17.21
CA LEU A 244 -0.86 1.26 16.63
C LEU A 244 -1.04 2.63 15.96
N LEU A 245 -2.15 2.81 15.26
CA LEU A 245 -2.46 4.04 14.54
C LEU A 245 -2.94 5.17 15.44
N GLU A 246 -3.62 4.85 16.54
CA GLU A 246 -3.96 5.80 17.61
C GLU A 246 -2.68 6.35 18.24
N HIS A 247 -1.73 5.48 18.59
CA HIS A 247 -0.44 5.91 19.13
C HIS A 247 0.34 6.81 18.16
N GLU A 248 0.43 6.43 16.88
CA GLU A 248 1.06 7.25 15.83
C GLU A 248 0.35 8.61 15.68
N ALA A 249 -0.99 8.62 15.71
CA ALA A 249 -1.77 9.85 15.58
C ALA A 249 -1.58 10.80 16.78
N GLU A 250 -1.55 10.26 18.00
CA GLU A 250 -1.29 11.00 19.24
C GLU A 250 0.12 11.61 19.24
N MET A 251 1.14 10.80 18.92
CA MET A 251 2.54 11.24 18.90
C MET A 251 2.78 12.37 17.91
N SER A 252 2.07 12.36 16.79
CA SER A 252 2.18 13.38 15.75
C SER A 252 1.11 14.49 15.85
N ASN A 253 0.27 14.46 16.89
CA ASN A 253 -0.84 15.40 17.12
C ASN A 253 -1.71 15.60 15.86
N VAL A 254 -2.16 14.49 15.26
CA VAL A 254 -3.03 14.48 14.06
C VAL A 254 -4.36 13.79 14.36
N ALA A 255 -5.35 14.01 13.50
CA ALA A 255 -6.60 13.25 13.55
C ALA A 255 -6.35 11.76 13.24
N PRO A 256 -7.22 10.84 13.73
CA PRO A 256 -7.09 9.40 13.51
C PRO A 256 -6.74 9.03 12.06
N LEU A 257 -5.77 8.13 11.88
CA LEU A 257 -5.22 7.78 10.56
C LEU A 257 -6.13 6.88 9.73
N ILE A 258 -7.07 6.20 10.37
CA ILE A 258 -8.02 5.29 9.73
C ILE A 258 -9.40 5.46 10.38
N THR A 259 -10.46 5.27 9.61
CA THR A 259 -11.83 5.32 10.13
C THR A 259 -12.29 3.95 10.62
N VAL A 260 -13.34 3.92 11.43
CA VAL A 260 -13.94 2.67 11.94
C VAL A 260 -14.49 1.82 10.79
N GLU A 261 -15.02 2.44 9.75
CA GLU A 261 -15.55 1.76 8.56
C GLU A 261 -14.42 1.05 7.79
N HIS A 262 -13.26 1.69 7.65
CA HIS A 262 -12.09 1.05 7.01
C HIS A 262 -11.53 -0.09 7.86
N LEU A 263 -11.47 0.07 9.18
CA LEU A 263 -11.08 -1.00 10.10
C LEU A 263 -12.03 -2.20 10.00
N SER A 264 -13.34 -1.96 9.99
CA SER A 264 -14.36 -2.99 9.81
C SER A 264 -14.27 -3.68 8.45
N ALA A 265 -13.99 -2.92 7.39
CA ALA A 265 -13.77 -3.46 6.05
C ALA A 265 -12.57 -4.41 6.01
N MET A 266 -11.47 -4.11 6.72
CA MET A 266 -10.30 -5.00 6.79
C MET A 266 -10.62 -6.34 7.44
N ASP A 267 -11.41 -6.36 8.51
CA ASP A 267 -11.86 -7.62 9.13
C ASP A 267 -12.79 -8.41 8.20
N ARG A 268 -13.70 -7.72 7.50
CA ARG A 268 -14.57 -8.36 6.49
C ARG A 268 -13.76 -8.96 5.35
N ARG A 269 -12.74 -8.26 4.86
CA ARG A 269 -11.81 -8.74 3.81
C ARG A 269 -10.99 -9.93 4.31
N LEU A 270 -10.57 -9.94 5.58
CA LEU A 270 -9.90 -11.10 6.18
C LEU A 270 -10.78 -12.35 6.14
N LEU A 271 -12.10 -12.23 6.40
CA LEU A 271 -13.03 -13.34 6.26
C LEU A 271 -13.13 -13.85 4.81
N THR A 272 -13.12 -12.94 3.83
CA THR A 272 -13.08 -13.31 2.41
C THR A 272 -11.81 -14.09 2.07
N ILE A 273 -10.64 -13.69 2.60
CA ILE A 273 -9.38 -14.43 2.42
C ILE A 273 -9.51 -15.85 2.98
N TYR A 274 -10.07 -16.02 4.18
CA TYR A 274 -10.33 -17.36 4.73
C TYR A 274 -11.27 -18.17 3.83
N GLY A 275 -12.35 -17.57 3.34
CA GLY A 275 -13.28 -18.22 2.43
C GLY A 275 -12.62 -18.72 1.14
N VAL A 276 -11.71 -17.93 0.57
CA VAL A 276 -10.92 -18.33 -0.61
C VAL A 276 -10.00 -19.51 -0.29
N VAL A 277 -9.23 -19.45 0.81
CA VAL A 277 -8.32 -20.53 1.21
C VAL A 277 -9.09 -21.82 1.50
N GLU A 278 -10.21 -21.76 2.21
CA GLU A 278 -11.10 -22.90 2.46
C GLU A 278 -11.67 -23.48 1.17
N SER A 279 -12.02 -22.63 0.19
CA SER A 279 -12.44 -23.11 -1.13
C SER A 279 -11.32 -23.83 -1.87
N CYS A 280 -10.07 -23.39 -1.75
CA CYS A 280 -8.93 -24.07 -2.36
C CYS A 280 -8.65 -25.42 -1.67
N LEU A 281 -8.69 -25.46 -0.33
CA LEU A 281 -8.52 -26.69 0.45
C LEU A 281 -9.55 -27.77 0.11
N LYS A 282 -10.78 -27.38 -0.25
CA LYS A 282 -11.84 -28.32 -0.69
C LYS A 282 -11.64 -28.86 -2.11
N LYS A 283 -10.95 -28.11 -2.98
CA LYS A 283 -10.68 -28.50 -4.37
C LYS A 283 -9.46 -29.41 -4.47
N GLU A 284 -8.46 -29.19 -3.61
CA GLU A 284 -7.22 -29.95 -3.60
C GLU A 284 -7.31 -31.25 -2.79
N LYS A 285 -6.59 -32.28 -3.25
CA LYS A 285 -6.56 -33.60 -2.56
C LYS A 285 -5.86 -33.53 -1.20
N TYR A 286 -4.82 -32.69 -1.08
CA TYR A 286 -4.00 -32.56 0.11
C TYR A 286 -3.86 -31.10 0.51
N ALA A 287 -4.00 -30.80 1.79
CA ALA A 287 -3.82 -29.44 2.31
C ALA A 287 -2.41 -28.88 2.02
N SER A 288 -1.40 -29.75 1.91
CA SER A 288 -0.02 -29.40 1.55
C SER A 288 0.14 -28.91 0.10
N ASN A 289 -0.88 -29.02 -0.75
CA ASN A 289 -0.88 -28.41 -2.08
C ASN A 289 -1.28 -26.93 -2.01
N VAL A 290 -2.00 -26.54 -0.96
CA VAL A 290 -2.51 -25.17 -0.75
C VAL A 290 -1.63 -24.42 0.25
N ILE A 291 -1.39 -25.01 1.41
CA ILE A 291 -0.61 -24.37 2.48
C ILE A 291 0.82 -24.88 2.38
N LEU A 292 1.70 -24.04 1.84
CA LEU A 292 3.07 -24.42 1.53
C LEU A 292 4.03 -24.06 2.67
N ASP A 293 4.78 -25.05 3.13
CA ASP A 293 5.88 -24.90 4.07
C ASP A 293 7.20 -24.81 3.29
N HIS A 294 7.41 -23.66 2.65
CA HIS A 294 8.69 -23.32 2.03
C HIS A 294 9.41 -22.31 2.93
N ARG A 295 10.69 -22.54 3.22
CA ARG A 295 11.55 -21.56 3.90
C ARG A 295 12.49 -20.92 2.88
#